data_AF-A0A8H8CY41-F1
#
_entry.id   AF-A0A8H8CY41-F1
#
_cell.length_a   1.000
_cell.length_b   1.000
_cell.length_c   1.000
_cell.angle_alpha   90.00
_cell.angle_beta   90.00
_cell.angle_gamma   90.00
#
_symmetry.space_group_name_H-M   'P 1'
#
loop_
_entity.id
_entity.type
_entity.pdbx_description
1 polymer ?
#
loop_
_entity_poly.entity_id
_entity_poly.type
_entity_poly.pdbx_seq_one_letter_code
_entity_poly.pdbx_strand_id
1 'polypeptide(L)'
;MGVLYSLCQLTVLFGIASTQIIRHPLVKNANDFDSNFEAVLPAPQNYTYTIWSEAEIKSRGLPSIPAWGESLYEKQHVHYCKNDFSIYNVTFADCPEPWLVGHCALTDNSKEAVFDALGQLPSSARGGISDLAYVRYYPNLSVSISQGNSAIFGGHLRPAYILRSLLKALHLGVSGIPIDEFKKAVEADSCVADETSSNELKRGGYGEAIERGLAIAAYLKLVKTPPIDASCMSNQLKILGGILDERWDAPGQCPNKVAPKLEEYRYVLFSGGLEVLNEDPVPGPEDATVVQWDTSDGFPEWMWNEARVKRQDDPNRVNCKPEDIQVFNVSYPDCLDQDPWTLGRCADAQESVDDIVRKVGRLPAGLRSFITHLIAFENSYPAGAALIPVNYVMIYGDVGDSVYMHEATHHLDRGFYESEALRAAITADTCWPSAYSRLGGMELVAELGVAYLYDKSGKTLLERGYDASCLSNQFNALGNHAGGEFQRTSKCFKRRQNSRVIHPTEAEFLNPGVYISEAVMETFIDTPLGFWD
;
A
#
# COMPACT_ATOMS: atom_id res chain seq x y z
N MET A 1 9.27 -36.32 56.71
CA MET A 1 10.54 -36.27 55.93
C MET A 1 10.20 -36.65 54.51
N GLY A 2 10.31 -35.85 53.46
CA GLY A 2 10.73 -34.47 53.27
C GLY A 2 10.64 -34.18 51.77
N VAL A 3 10.01 -33.05 51.44
CA VAL A 3 10.23 -32.17 50.28
C VAL A 3 10.33 -32.79 48.87
N LEU A 4 9.25 -32.67 48.10
CA LEU A 4 9.28 -32.58 46.63
C LEU A 4 8.22 -31.55 46.18
N TYR A 5 8.52 -30.28 46.48
CA TYR A 5 7.90 -29.09 45.90
C TYR A 5 9.06 -28.28 45.33
N SER A 6 9.24 -28.26 44.01
CA SER A 6 9.95 -27.22 43.24
C SER A 6 10.33 -27.75 41.86
N LEU A 7 9.39 -27.82 40.93
CA LEU A 7 9.67 -27.93 39.48
C LEU A 7 8.38 -27.71 38.67
N CYS A 8 7.71 -26.57 38.89
CA CYS A 8 6.64 -26.09 37.97
C CYS A 8 6.29 -24.61 38.21
N GLN A 9 7.30 -23.75 38.42
CA GLN A 9 7.11 -22.29 38.58
C GLN A 9 8.10 -21.43 37.77
N LEU A 10 8.61 -21.93 36.64
CA LEU A 10 9.59 -21.19 35.84
C LEU A 10 9.25 -21.07 34.35
N THR A 11 7.98 -21.26 33.98
CA THR A 11 7.50 -21.11 32.59
C THR A 11 6.29 -20.17 32.47
N VAL A 12 6.00 -19.35 33.49
CA VAL A 12 4.85 -18.40 33.49
C VAL A 12 5.30 -16.94 33.72
N LEU A 13 6.49 -16.56 33.25
CA LEU A 13 6.97 -15.17 33.27
C LEU A 13 7.75 -14.83 31.99
N PHE A 14 7.13 -15.02 30.84
CA PHE A 14 7.41 -14.22 29.65
C PHE A 14 6.08 -13.90 28.98
N GLY A 15 5.21 -13.20 29.72
CA GLY A 15 4.30 -12.28 29.07
C GLY A 15 5.19 -11.26 28.37
N ILE A 16 5.15 -11.24 27.04
CA ILE A 16 5.78 -10.22 26.22
C ILE A 16 5.02 -8.93 26.53
N ALA A 17 5.37 -8.28 27.63
CA ALA A 17 5.15 -6.86 27.77
C ALA A 17 5.99 -6.24 26.67
N SER A 18 5.35 -5.86 25.56
CA SER A 18 5.95 -4.91 24.63
C SER A 18 6.14 -3.64 25.44
N THR A 19 7.30 -3.50 26.06
CA THR A 19 7.66 -2.32 26.83
C THR A 19 7.70 -1.18 25.83
N GLN A 20 6.64 -0.38 25.78
CA GLN A 20 6.60 0.84 24.97
C GLN A 20 7.86 1.64 25.31
N ILE A 21 8.71 1.85 24.31
CA ILE A 21 9.94 2.64 24.49
C ILE A 21 9.51 4.11 24.53
N ILE A 22 9.36 4.64 25.74
CA ILE A 22 9.08 6.06 25.94
C ILE A 22 10.41 6.81 25.91
N ARG A 23 10.61 7.63 24.88
CA ARG A 23 11.76 8.55 24.76
C ARG A 23 11.27 9.96 24.58
N HIS A 24 11.89 10.92 25.27
CA HIS A 24 11.50 12.32 25.15
C HIS A 24 12.00 12.89 23.80
N PRO A 25 11.23 13.79 23.16
CA PRO A 25 11.70 14.48 21.97
C PRO A 25 12.79 15.51 22.34
N LEU A 26 13.87 15.59 21.54
CA LEU A 26 14.93 16.59 21.68
C LEU A 26 14.44 17.98 21.26
N VAL A 27 13.77 18.05 20.10
CA VAL A 27 13.07 19.25 19.63
C VAL A 27 11.61 18.93 19.34
N LYS A 28 10.78 19.96 19.19
CA LYS A 28 9.37 19.75 18.85
C LYS A 28 9.21 19.12 17.46
N ASN A 29 9.92 19.68 16.48
CA ASN A 29 9.86 19.24 15.09
C ASN A 29 11.22 19.44 14.42
N ALA A 30 11.82 18.38 13.88
CA ALA A 30 13.08 18.51 13.15
C ALA A 30 12.94 19.34 11.85
N ASN A 31 11.71 19.64 11.40
CA ASN A 31 11.41 20.50 10.25
C ASN A 31 11.68 21.98 10.48
N ASP A 32 11.83 22.38 11.73
CA ASP A 32 12.20 23.75 12.07
C ASP A 32 13.65 24.08 11.64
N PHE A 33 14.46 23.07 11.25
CA PHE A 33 15.82 23.27 10.77
C PHE A 33 15.93 23.62 9.28
N ASP A 34 14.87 23.54 8.48
CA ASP A 34 14.95 23.68 7.02
C ASP A 34 15.59 25.01 6.57
N SER A 35 15.19 26.13 7.19
CA SER A 35 15.80 27.44 6.87
C SER A 35 17.26 27.55 7.29
N ASN A 36 17.68 26.80 8.30
CA ASN A 36 19.09 26.76 8.70
C ASN A 36 19.91 25.94 7.70
N PHE A 37 19.38 24.81 7.22
CA PHE A 37 20.02 24.04 6.16
C PHE A 37 20.22 24.88 4.90
N GLU A 38 19.19 25.58 4.45
CA GLU A 38 19.25 26.47 3.30
C GLU A 38 20.35 27.53 3.42
N ALA A 39 20.59 28.04 4.64
CA ALA A 39 21.61 29.05 4.88
C ALA A 39 23.05 28.51 4.87
N VAL A 40 23.25 27.20 5.03
CA VAL A 40 24.59 26.57 5.14
C VAL A 40 24.95 25.63 3.98
N LEU A 41 23.98 25.27 3.14
CA LEU A 41 24.26 24.51 1.92
C LEU A 41 25.22 25.31 1.00
N PRO A 42 26.20 24.64 0.37
CA PRO A 42 27.15 25.31 -0.50
C PRO A 42 26.46 25.82 -1.77
N ALA A 43 27.16 26.66 -2.54
CA ALA A 43 26.72 27.01 -3.88
C ALA A 43 26.60 25.75 -4.76
N PRO A 44 25.62 25.71 -5.69
CA PRO A 44 25.43 24.56 -6.57
C PRO A 44 26.66 24.33 -7.45
N GLN A 45 26.99 23.06 -7.68
CA GLN A 45 28.04 22.68 -8.63
C GLN A 45 27.63 23.03 -10.06
N ASN A 46 28.59 23.45 -10.87
CA ASN A 46 28.38 23.59 -12.32
C ASN A 46 27.96 22.25 -12.91
N TYR A 47 27.06 22.29 -13.90
CA TYR A 47 26.57 21.09 -14.56
C TYR A 47 26.44 21.26 -16.07
N THR A 48 26.39 20.13 -16.76
CA THR A 48 25.90 20.01 -18.14
C THR A 48 24.74 19.04 -18.17
N TYR A 49 23.89 19.09 -19.20
CA TYR A 49 22.81 18.13 -19.33
C TYR A 49 22.51 17.77 -20.79
N THR A 50 21.97 16.58 -20.98
CA THR A 50 21.31 16.16 -22.22
C THR A 50 19.87 15.76 -21.93
N ILE A 51 19.00 15.85 -22.93
CA ILE A 51 17.58 15.48 -22.82
C ILE A 51 17.39 14.14 -23.52
N TRP A 52 16.64 13.24 -22.90
CA TRP A 52 16.26 11.98 -23.52
C TRP A 52 15.21 12.23 -24.61
N SER A 53 15.43 11.63 -25.76
CA SER A 53 14.41 11.54 -26.81
C SER A 53 13.31 10.54 -26.45
N GLU A 54 12.15 10.64 -27.11
CA GLU A 54 11.06 9.66 -26.93
C GLU A 54 11.53 8.22 -27.25
N ALA A 55 12.44 8.06 -28.23
CA ALA A 55 13.03 6.77 -28.56
C ALA A 55 13.93 6.23 -27.43
N GLU A 56 14.66 7.11 -26.74
CA GLU A 56 15.45 6.73 -25.56
C GLU A 56 14.55 6.34 -24.38
N ILE A 57 13.48 7.09 -24.13
CA ILE A 57 12.51 6.73 -23.09
C ILE A 57 11.92 5.34 -23.34
N LYS A 58 11.48 5.07 -24.59
CA LYS A 58 10.93 3.76 -24.97
C LYS A 58 11.93 2.61 -24.87
N SER A 59 13.19 2.85 -25.24
CA SER A 59 14.21 1.78 -25.27
C SER A 59 14.89 1.53 -23.92
N ARG A 60 15.02 2.56 -23.08
CA ARG A 60 15.68 2.48 -21.77
C ARG A 60 14.71 2.20 -20.63
N GLY A 61 13.44 2.58 -20.77
CA GLY A 61 12.45 2.55 -19.69
C GLY A 61 12.52 3.78 -18.79
N LEU A 62 11.71 3.77 -17.74
CA LEU A 62 11.62 4.81 -16.70
C LEU A 62 11.98 4.21 -15.34
N PRO A 63 12.38 5.03 -14.35
CA PRO A 63 12.44 4.56 -12.97
C PRO A 63 11.09 3.98 -12.53
N SER A 64 11.14 2.94 -11.72
CA SER A 64 9.97 2.12 -11.38
C SER A 64 8.93 2.82 -10.51
N ILE A 65 9.31 3.92 -9.87
CA ILE A 65 8.39 4.71 -9.05
C ILE A 65 7.32 5.37 -9.95
N PRO A 66 6.00 5.20 -9.64
CA PRO A 66 4.91 5.55 -10.55
C PRO A 66 4.93 6.98 -11.10
N ALA A 67 5.39 7.94 -10.30
CA ALA A 67 5.43 9.36 -10.65
C ALA A 67 6.06 9.69 -12.01
N TRP A 68 7.08 8.94 -12.45
CA TRP A 68 7.71 9.15 -13.76
C TRP A 68 6.75 8.88 -14.91
N GLY A 69 6.06 7.75 -14.85
CA GLY A 69 5.13 7.36 -15.89
C GLY A 69 3.78 8.05 -15.78
N GLU A 70 3.31 8.35 -14.56
CA GLU A 70 2.16 9.22 -14.32
C GLU A 70 2.34 10.58 -14.99
N SER A 71 3.55 11.16 -14.90
CA SER A 71 3.85 12.43 -15.55
C SER A 71 3.81 12.38 -17.08
N LEU A 72 4.14 11.24 -17.69
CA LEU A 72 4.21 11.10 -19.15
C LEU A 72 2.92 10.57 -19.79
N TYR A 73 2.25 9.63 -19.13
CA TYR A 73 1.26 8.76 -19.77
C TYR A 73 -0.14 8.84 -19.15
N GLU A 74 -0.28 9.19 -17.86
CA GLU A 74 -1.57 9.09 -17.16
C GLU A 74 -2.33 10.42 -17.12
N LYS A 75 -3.11 10.69 -18.18
CA LYS A 75 -3.83 11.97 -18.40
C LYS A 75 -4.64 12.51 -17.23
N GLN A 76 -5.17 11.62 -16.39
CA GLN A 76 -6.05 11.98 -15.28
C GLN A 76 -5.27 12.21 -13.98
N HIS A 77 -3.99 11.83 -13.92
CA HIS A 77 -3.19 11.95 -12.72
C HIS A 77 -2.73 13.39 -12.49
N VAL A 78 -2.63 13.82 -11.23
CA VAL A 78 -2.19 15.18 -10.87
C VAL A 78 -0.77 15.49 -11.36
N HIS A 79 0.07 14.45 -11.47
CA HIS A 79 1.45 14.56 -11.97
C HIS A 79 1.55 14.76 -13.49
N TYR A 80 0.45 14.60 -14.25
CA TYR A 80 0.47 14.56 -15.71
C TYR A 80 0.92 15.88 -16.34
N CYS A 81 1.97 15.79 -17.17
CA CYS A 81 2.58 16.90 -17.89
C CYS A 81 2.86 16.57 -19.37
N LYS A 82 2.95 15.28 -19.74
CA LYS A 82 3.14 14.81 -21.11
C LYS A 82 4.29 15.51 -21.83
N ASN A 83 3.97 16.43 -22.74
CA ASN A 83 4.92 17.17 -23.58
C ASN A 83 5.75 18.16 -22.75
N ASP A 84 5.24 18.56 -21.58
CA ASP A 84 5.92 19.46 -20.64
C ASP A 84 6.77 18.69 -19.64
N PHE A 85 6.77 17.35 -19.67
CA PHE A 85 7.70 16.53 -18.88
C PHE A 85 8.95 16.19 -19.68
N SER A 86 10.11 16.56 -19.17
CA SER A 86 11.40 16.28 -19.79
C SER A 86 12.26 15.43 -18.86
N ILE A 87 13.01 14.50 -19.46
CA ILE A 87 13.94 13.62 -18.75
C ILE A 87 15.37 14.00 -19.15
N TYR A 88 16.20 14.28 -18.16
CA TYR A 88 17.54 14.82 -18.31
C TYR A 88 18.59 13.86 -17.75
N ASN A 89 19.71 13.74 -18.45
CA ASN A 89 20.97 13.28 -17.86
C ASN A 89 21.74 14.52 -17.39
N VAL A 90 21.79 14.77 -16.09
CA VAL A 90 22.48 15.93 -15.50
C VAL A 90 23.84 15.50 -14.96
N THR A 91 24.92 16.05 -15.50
CA THR A 91 26.30 15.72 -15.11
C THR A 91 26.94 16.91 -14.42
N PHE A 92 27.34 16.75 -13.16
CA PHE A 92 27.96 17.81 -12.36
C PHE A 92 29.50 17.78 -12.51
N ALA A 93 30.14 18.93 -12.38
CA ALA A 93 31.58 19.07 -12.64
C ALA A 93 32.47 18.23 -11.70
N ASP A 94 31.98 17.93 -10.51
CA ASP A 94 32.63 17.10 -9.48
C ASP A 94 32.35 15.59 -9.66
N CYS A 95 31.59 15.19 -10.69
CA CYS A 95 31.21 13.81 -10.93
C CYS A 95 30.86 13.49 -12.41
N PRO A 96 31.64 12.64 -13.09
CA PRO A 96 31.46 12.39 -14.53
C PRO A 96 30.21 11.57 -14.86
N GLU A 97 29.60 10.91 -13.88
CA GLU A 97 28.40 10.11 -14.11
C GLU A 97 27.11 10.96 -14.01
N PRO A 98 26.15 10.85 -14.95
CA PRO A 98 24.94 11.68 -14.97
C PRO A 98 23.84 11.18 -14.03
N TRP A 99 23.12 12.08 -13.38
CA TRP A 99 21.87 11.77 -12.66
C TRP A 99 20.69 11.86 -13.61
N LEU A 100 19.73 10.96 -13.43
CA LEU A 100 18.48 10.99 -14.16
C LEU A 100 17.51 11.94 -13.46
N VAL A 101 17.14 13.04 -14.13
CA VAL A 101 16.24 14.05 -13.56
C VAL A 101 15.03 14.24 -14.46
N GLY A 102 13.84 14.02 -13.94
CA GLY A 102 12.56 14.33 -14.57
C GLY A 102 12.08 15.70 -14.09
N HIS A 103 11.58 16.54 -14.99
CA HIS A 103 11.01 17.83 -14.62
C HIS A 103 9.78 18.15 -15.46
N CYS A 104 8.72 18.58 -14.78
CA CYS A 104 7.53 19.12 -15.39
C CYS A 104 7.60 20.66 -15.49
N ALA A 105 7.55 21.18 -16.72
CA ALA A 105 7.57 22.61 -17.02
C ALA A 105 6.27 23.35 -16.63
N LEU A 106 5.20 22.64 -16.26
CA LEU A 106 3.96 23.22 -15.72
C LEU A 106 4.04 23.56 -14.22
N THR A 107 5.21 23.41 -13.61
CA THR A 107 5.44 23.74 -12.20
C THR A 107 6.02 25.14 -12.04
N ASP A 108 5.91 25.71 -10.82
CA ASP A 108 6.44 27.04 -10.52
C ASP A 108 7.98 27.08 -10.42
N ASN A 109 8.63 25.92 -10.37
CA ASN A 109 10.09 25.81 -10.27
C ASN A 109 10.69 25.48 -11.62
N SER A 110 11.76 26.18 -12.00
CA SER A 110 12.49 25.87 -13.22
C SER A 110 13.29 24.57 -13.07
N LYS A 111 13.63 23.92 -14.18
CA LYS A 111 14.56 22.79 -14.19
C LYS A 111 15.92 23.16 -13.59
N GLU A 112 16.38 24.40 -13.80
CA GLU A 112 17.61 24.90 -13.21
C GLU A 112 17.54 24.92 -11.68
N ALA A 113 16.41 25.34 -11.10
CA ALA A 113 16.24 25.32 -9.64
C ALA A 113 16.32 23.89 -9.08
N VAL A 114 15.79 22.90 -9.81
CA VAL A 114 15.88 21.48 -9.45
C VAL A 114 17.33 20.98 -9.56
N PHE A 115 18.03 21.31 -10.64
CA PHE A 115 19.42 20.91 -10.85
C PHE A 115 20.35 21.56 -9.82
N ASP A 116 20.14 22.85 -9.52
CA ASP A 116 20.88 23.60 -8.52
C ASP A 116 20.69 22.97 -7.14
N ALA A 117 19.45 22.73 -6.73
CA ALA A 117 19.17 22.14 -5.43
C ALA A 117 19.83 20.76 -5.27
N LEU A 118 19.87 19.94 -6.33
CA LEU A 118 20.62 18.68 -6.34
C LEU A 118 22.14 18.92 -6.31
N GLY A 119 22.61 19.92 -7.05
CA GLY A 119 24.02 20.34 -7.15
C GLY A 119 24.60 20.96 -5.88
N GLN A 120 23.76 21.37 -4.92
CA GLN A 120 24.21 21.85 -3.61
C GLN A 120 24.68 20.71 -2.69
N LEU A 121 24.34 19.45 -3.00
CA LEU A 121 24.84 18.30 -2.25
C LEU A 121 26.25 17.92 -2.71
N PRO A 122 27.16 17.55 -1.79
CA PRO A 122 28.45 16.95 -2.17
C PRO A 122 28.27 15.71 -3.06
N SER A 123 29.22 15.44 -3.95
CA SER A 123 29.12 14.35 -4.94
C SER A 123 28.75 12.97 -4.36
N SER A 124 29.36 12.58 -3.25
CA SER A 124 29.08 11.28 -2.58
C SER A 124 27.71 11.26 -1.90
N ALA A 125 27.30 12.38 -1.29
CA ALA A 125 25.98 12.56 -0.72
C ALA A 125 24.91 12.49 -1.82
N ARG A 126 25.06 13.29 -2.88
CA ARG A 126 24.20 13.25 -4.08
C ARG A 126 24.12 11.86 -4.72
N GLY A 127 25.19 11.06 -4.64
CA GLY A 127 25.22 9.68 -5.14
C GLY A 127 24.24 8.72 -4.45
N GLY A 128 23.72 9.07 -3.27
CA GLY A 128 22.64 8.32 -2.61
C GLY A 128 21.28 8.42 -3.32
N ILE A 129 21.12 9.41 -4.22
CA ILE A 129 19.93 9.57 -5.06
C ILE A 129 20.27 9.05 -6.46
N SER A 130 19.55 8.03 -6.93
CA SER A 130 19.74 7.46 -8.27
C SER A 130 19.03 8.27 -9.35
N ASP A 131 17.84 8.75 -9.03
CA ASP A 131 16.96 9.50 -9.92
C ASP A 131 16.05 10.44 -9.12
N LEU A 132 15.66 11.54 -9.75
CA LEU A 132 14.81 12.56 -9.16
C LEU A 132 13.73 12.98 -10.15
N ALA A 133 12.45 12.97 -9.75
CA ALA A 133 11.39 13.59 -10.55
C ALA A 133 10.77 14.78 -9.83
N TYR A 134 10.69 15.91 -10.53
CA TYR A 134 9.97 17.10 -10.11
C TYR A 134 8.65 17.19 -10.89
N VAL A 135 7.57 16.73 -10.26
CA VAL A 135 6.26 16.51 -10.88
C VAL A 135 5.31 17.68 -10.63
N ARG A 136 4.30 17.81 -11.49
CA ARG A 136 3.17 18.71 -11.22
C ARG A 136 2.42 18.24 -9.99
N TYR A 137 1.99 19.18 -9.15
CA TYR A 137 1.19 18.87 -7.98
C TYR A 137 0.14 19.95 -7.74
N TYR A 138 -0.75 19.72 -6.77
CA TYR A 138 -1.80 20.69 -6.44
C TYR A 138 -1.20 22.04 -6.00
N PRO A 139 -1.79 23.16 -6.41
CA PRO A 139 -1.36 24.48 -5.95
C PRO A 139 -1.38 24.57 -4.42
N ASN A 140 -0.35 25.20 -3.84
CA ASN A 140 -0.16 25.38 -2.39
C ASN A 140 0.09 24.10 -1.56
N LEU A 141 0.19 22.92 -2.19
CA LEU A 141 0.64 21.70 -1.54
C LEU A 141 2.06 21.37 -2.00
N SER A 142 2.85 20.77 -1.12
CA SER A 142 4.16 20.21 -1.45
C SER A 142 4.17 18.73 -1.16
N VAL A 143 4.88 17.98 -1.99
CA VAL A 143 5.10 16.54 -1.81
C VAL A 143 6.59 16.25 -1.90
N SER A 144 7.07 15.36 -1.02
CA SER A 144 8.45 14.84 -1.01
C SER A 144 8.42 13.36 -0.65
N ILE A 145 8.66 12.53 -1.65
CA ILE A 145 8.58 11.07 -1.56
C ILE A 145 9.96 10.51 -1.86
N SER A 146 10.33 9.43 -1.20
CA SER A 146 11.55 8.68 -1.51
C SER A 146 11.26 7.19 -1.42
N GLN A 147 11.65 6.44 -2.44
CA GLN A 147 11.49 4.98 -2.50
C GLN A 147 12.82 4.37 -2.97
N GLY A 148 13.49 3.66 -2.06
CA GLY A 148 14.88 3.26 -2.30
C GLY A 148 15.77 4.48 -2.55
N ASN A 149 16.37 4.56 -3.73
CA ASN A 149 17.25 5.67 -4.14
C ASN A 149 16.55 6.71 -5.04
N SER A 150 15.27 6.54 -5.35
CA SER A 150 14.50 7.49 -6.16
C SER A 150 13.87 8.58 -5.27
N ALA A 151 13.86 9.83 -5.74
CA ALA A 151 13.25 10.96 -5.03
C ALA A 151 12.22 11.69 -5.88
N ILE A 152 11.02 11.95 -5.35
CA ILE A 152 9.95 12.68 -6.04
C ILE A 152 9.59 13.93 -5.27
N PHE A 153 9.46 15.04 -5.99
CA PHE A 153 9.07 16.33 -5.44
C PHE A 153 7.97 16.95 -6.26
N GLY A 154 7.12 17.73 -5.60
CA GLY A 154 6.14 18.58 -6.27
C GLY A 154 5.76 19.76 -5.37
N GLY A 155 5.21 20.81 -5.97
CA GLY A 155 4.77 22.01 -5.24
C GLY A 155 5.86 23.06 -5.08
N HIS A 156 6.08 23.55 -3.86
CA HIS A 156 7.16 24.50 -3.57
C HIS A 156 8.47 23.76 -3.27
N LEU A 157 9.50 23.96 -4.10
CA LEU A 157 10.84 23.40 -3.88
C LEU A 157 11.62 24.23 -2.86
N ARG A 158 12.15 23.55 -1.85
CA ARG A 158 13.13 24.07 -0.90
C ARG A 158 14.39 23.22 -0.98
N PRO A 159 15.61 23.78 -1.00
CA PRO A 159 16.85 22.99 -0.99
C PRO A 159 16.91 21.99 0.18
N ALA A 160 16.36 22.36 1.34
CA ALA A 160 16.24 21.48 2.49
C ALA A 160 15.46 20.18 2.19
N TYR A 161 14.50 20.21 1.25
CA TYR A 161 13.75 19.02 0.87
C TYR A 161 14.61 18.01 0.13
N ILE A 162 15.55 18.46 -0.71
CA ILE A 162 16.47 17.55 -1.40
C ILE A 162 17.44 16.90 -0.40
N LEU A 163 17.93 17.67 0.58
CA LEU A 163 18.70 17.10 1.69
C LEU A 163 17.88 16.03 2.42
N ARG A 164 16.61 16.28 2.75
CA ARG A 164 15.74 15.30 3.41
C ARG A 164 15.54 14.03 2.59
N SER A 165 15.28 14.15 1.30
CA SER A 165 15.15 12.97 0.44
C SER A 165 16.44 12.18 0.33
N LEU A 166 17.60 12.85 0.35
CA LEU A 166 18.87 12.14 0.52
C LEU A 166 18.88 11.35 1.85
N LEU A 167 18.55 11.99 2.98
CA LEU A 167 18.56 11.31 4.28
C LEU A 167 17.59 10.11 4.29
N LYS A 168 16.42 10.23 3.66
CA LYS A 168 15.49 9.12 3.42
C LYS A 168 16.08 8.03 2.53
N ALA A 169 16.77 8.40 1.45
CA ALA A 169 17.43 7.44 0.55
C ALA A 169 18.59 6.70 1.24
N LEU A 170 19.28 7.34 2.19
CA LEU A 170 20.27 6.68 3.04
C LEU A 170 19.63 5.65 3.97
N HIS A 171 18.43 5.94 4.50
CA HIS A 171 17.67 4.99 5.28
C HIS A 171 17.21 3.78 4.45
N LEU A 172 16.68 4.01 3.24
CA LEU A 172 15.98 3.00 2.44
C LEU A 172 16.86 2.27 1.40
N GLY A 173 17.96 2.87 0.95
CA GLY A 173 18.64 2.46 -0.28
C GLY A 173 20.14 2.16 -0.18
N VAL A 174 20.88 2.66 0.82
CA VAL A 174 22.35 2.50 0.83
C VAL A 174 22.91 1.87 2.10
N SER A 175 23.54 0.71 1.96
CA SER A 175 24.17 -0.15 2.99
C SER A 175 23.32 -0.51 4.22
N GLY A 176 22.08 -0.03 4.31
CA GLY A 176 21.15 -0.29 5.40
C GLY A 176 21.62 0.30 6.73
N ILE A 177 20.71 0.91 7.48
CA ILE A 177 21.00 1.22 8.88
C ILE A 177 21.08 -0.10 9.64
N PRO A 178 22.11 -0.35 10.46
CA PRO A 178 22.19 -1.56 11.29
C PRO A 178 21.08 -1.51 12.35
N ILE A 179 19.90 -2.01 11.99
CA ILE A 179 18.66 -1.74 12.73
C ILE A 179 18.74 -2.24 14.18
N ASP A 180 19.39 -3.37 14.42
CA ASP A 180 19.57 -3.91 15.77
C ASP A 180 20.52 -3.07 16.62
N GLU A 181 21.54 -2.47 16.01
CA GLU A 181 22.44 -1.54 16.70
C GLU A 181 21.74 -0.21 16.97
N PHE A 182 20.93 0.27 16.01
CA PHE A 182 20.15 1.47 16.19
C PHE A 182 19.09 1.32 17.29
N LYS A 183 18.40 0.18 17.36
CA LYS A 183 17.47 -0.14 18.47
C LYS A 183 18.16 -0.06 19.82
N LYS A 184 19.32 -0.69 19.96
CA LYS A 184 20.13 -0.61 21.19
C LYS A 184 20.56 0.82 21.51
N ALA A 185 20.87 1.63 20.50
CA ALA A 185 21.23 3.02 20.68
C ALA A 185 20.03 3.86 21.19
N VAL A 186 18.83 3.66 20.63
CA VAL A 186 17.58 4.27 21.11
C VAL A 186 17.30 3.84 22.56
N GLU A 187 17.51 2.58 22.90
CA GLU A 187 17.36 2.08 24.27
C GLU A 187 18.37 2.68 25.25
N ALA A 188 19.61 2.93 24.81
CA ALA A 188 20.67 3.53 25.62
C ALA A 188 20.52 5.04 25.81
N ASP A 189 19.83 5.72 24.89
CA ASP A 189 19.62 7.16 24.92
C ASP A 189 18.39 7.57 25.74
N SER A 190 18.38 8.83 26.19
CA SER A 190 17.27 9.39 26.98
C SER A 190 16.26 10.17 26.14
N CYS A 191 16.62 10.53 24.91
CA CYS A 191 15.78 11.25 23.98
C CYS A 191 15.89 10.71 22.54
N VAL A 192 14.99 11.16 21.68
CA VAL A 192 14.98 10.95 20.23
C VAL A 192 14.78 12.29 19.54
N ALA A 193 14.95 12.36 18.22
CA ALA A 193 15.02 13.62 17.49
C ALA A 193 13.82 14.56 17.74
N ASP A 194 12.59 14.08 17.58
CA ASP A 194 11.39 14.92 17.79
C ASP A 194 10.13 14.17 18.25
N GLU A 195 9.01 14.89 18.34
CA GLU A 195 7.72 14.36 18.81
C GLU A 195 7.21 13.22 17.92
N THR A 196 7.43 13.31 16.61
CA THR A 196 7.01 12.28 15.64
C THR A 196 7.79 10.99 15.88
N SER A 197 9.11 11.07 16.00
CA SER A 197 9.95 9.92 16.36
C SER A 197 9.54 9.29 17.69
N SER A 198 9.23 10.12 18.70
CA SER A 198 8.78 9.65 20.02
C SER A 198 7.46 8.89 19.94
N ASN A 199 6.51 9.36 19.11
CA ASN A 199 5.21 8.73 18.96
C ASN A 199 5.27 7.43 18.14
N GLU A 200 6.10 7.37 17.10
CA GLU A 200 6.32 6.15 16.31
C GLU A 200 6.90 5.02 17.17
N LEU A 201 7.88 5.31 18.04
CA LEU A 201 8.49 4.33 18.93
C LEU A 201 7.48 3.70 19.90
N LYS A 202 6.45 4.44 20.34
CA LYS A 202 5.37 3.89 21.17
C LYS A 202 4.54 2.83 20.43
N ARG A 203 4.51 2.91 19.09
CA ARG A 203 3.86 1.96 18.19
C ARG A 203 4.82 0.84 17.73
N GLY A 204 6.08 0.88 18.17
CA GLY A 204 7.12 -0.10 17.83
C GLY A 204 7.85 0.17 16.51
N GLY A 205 7.59 1.30 15.85
CA GLY A 205 8.31 1.73 14.63
C GLY A 205 9.61 2.48 14.95
N TYR A 206 10.52 2.54 13.98
CA TYR A 206 11.83 3.20 14.10
C TYR A 206 12.19 4.10 12.89
N GLY A 207 11.34 4.15 11.86
CA GLY A 207 11.62 4.86 10.61
C GLY A 207 11.73 6.37 10.80
N GLU A 208 10.80 6.97 11.54
CA GLU A 208 10.83 8.40 11.90
C GLU A 208 11.97 8.70 12.86
N ALA A 209 12.27 7.81 13.80
CA ALA A 209 13.45 7.98 14.68
C ALA A 209 14.76 8.02 13.89
N ILE A 210 14.88 7.20 12.85
CA ILE A 210 16.01 7.20 11.93
C ILE A 210 16.04 8.49 11.09
N GLU A 211 14.95 8.82 10.38
CA GLU A 211 14.92 9.95 9.45
C GLU A 211 15.19 11.27 10.18
N ARG A 212 14.47 11.50 11.27
CA ARG A 212 14.63 12.73 12.06
C ARG A 212 15.97 12.75 12.78
N GLY A 213 16.48 11.59 13.22
CA GLY A 213 17.82 11.47 13.78
C GLY A 213 18.93 11.82 12.79
N LEU A 214 18.78 11.42 11.51
CA LEU A 214 19.68 11.81 10.43
C LEU A 214 19.61 13.31 10.17
N ALA A 215 18.42 13.92 10.29
CA ALA A 215 18.28 15.36 10.19
C ALA A 215 19.01 16.09 11.33
N ILE A 216 18.94 15.59 12.57
CA ILE A 216 19.74 16.14 13.69
C ILE A 216 21.24 15.97 13.41
N ALA A 217 21.68 14.79 12.97
CA ALA A 217 23.09 14.55 12.64
C ALA A 217 23.59 15.53 11.55
N ALA A 218 22.79 15.73 10.49
CA ALA A 218 23.08 16.70 9.45
C ALA A 218 23.12 18.13 9.98
N TYR A 219 22.18 18.49 10.86
CA TYR A 219 22.15 19.82 11.46
C TYR A 219 23.42 20.12 12.26
N LEU A 220 23.82 19.18 13.13
CA LEU A 220 25.03 19.29 13.94
C LEU A 220 26.31 19.34 13.10
N LYS A 221 26.32 18.67 11.94
CA LYS A 221 27.46 18.67 11.03
C LYS A 221 27.57 19.96 10.21
N LEU A 222 26.46 20.48 9.70
CA LEU A 222 26.45 21.57 8.71
C LEU A 222 26.38 22.95 9.37
N VAL A 223 25.71 23.06 10.50
CA VAL A 223 25.57 24.33 11.22
C VAL A 223 26.73 24.49 12.20
N LYS A 224 27.57 25.50 12.00
CA LYS A 224 28.81 25.71 12.77
C LYS A 224 28.60 25.84 14.29
N THR A 225 27.48 26.43 14.71
CA THR A 225 27.13 26.66 16.11
C THR A 225 25.65 26.33 16.32
N PRO A 226 25.28 25.05 16.35
CA PRO A 226 23.89 24.64 16.47
C PRO A 226 23.39 24.97 17.89
N PRO A 227 22.24 25.64 18.07
CA PRO A 227 21.73 26.05 19.37
C PRO A 227 20.94 24.91 20.06
N ILE A 228 21.37 23.66 19.89
CA ILE A 228 20.74 22.48 20.49
C ILE A 228 21.80 21.63 21.19
N ASP A 229 21.44 21.06 22.35
CA ASP A 229 22.26 20.06 23.03
C ASP A 229 21.67 18.67 22.77
N ALA A 230 22.27 17.95 21.82
CA ALA A 230 21.82 16.62 21.42
C ALA A 230 22.49 15.47 22.20
N SER A 231 23.15 15.77 23.33
CA SER A 231 23.84 14.75 24.15
C SER A 231 22.90 13.65 24.65
N CYS A 232 21.61 13.94 24.80
CA CYS A 232 20.61 12.97 25.21
C CYS A 232 20.36 11.84 24.18
N MET A 233 20.78 12.02 22.91
CA MET A 233 20.69 11.03 21.82
C MET A 233 22.08 10.65 21.24
N SER A 234 23.12 10.71 22.08
CA SER A 234 24.51 10.52 21.64
C SER A 234 24.81 9.16 21.01
N ASN A 235 24.16 8.07 21.45
CA ASN A 235 24.39 6.75 20.87
C ASN A 235 23.78 6.65 19.47
N GLN A 236 22.58 7.20 19.27
CA GLN A 236 21.95 7.31 17.95
C GLN A 236 22.84 8.13 17.00
N LEU A 237 23.32 9.29 17.45
CA LEU A 237 24.18 10.16 16.65
C LEU A 237 25.51 9.54 16.28
N LYS A 238 26.06 8.64 17.09
CA LYS A 238 27.28 7.90 16.73
C LYS A 238 27.07 7.02 15.50
N ILE A 239 25.91 6.38 15.39
CA ILE A 239 25.56 5.53 14.25
C ILE A 239 25.22 6.41 13.04
N LEU A 240 24.26 7.30 13.21
CA LEU A 240 23.73 8.12 12.12
C LEU A 240 24.77 9.12 11.59
N GLY A 241 25.55 9.71 12.48
CA GLY A 241 26.66 10.60 12.14
C GLY A 241 27.75 9.89 11.35
N GLY A 242 28.12 8.66 11.72
CA GLY A 242 29.09 7.87 10.95
C GLY A 242 28.63 7.62 9.51
N ILE A 243 27.36 7.23 9.33
CA ILE A 243 26.77 7.04 7.98
C ILE A 243 26.79 8.36 7.19
N LEU A 244 26.43 9.47 7.85
CA LEU A 244 26.44 10.78 7.21
C LEU A 244 27.87 11.20 6.83
N ASP A 245 28.86 10.97 7.69
CA ASP A 245 30.27 11.32 7.44
C ASP A 245 30.82 10.55 6.23
N GLU A 246 30.53 9.25 6.13
CA GLU A 246 30.90 8.43 4.96
C GLU A 246 30.30 8.96 3.66
N ARG A 247 29.18 9.66 3.72
CA ARG A 247 28.49 10.21 2.54
C ARG A 247 28.92 11.61 2.22
N TRP A 248 29.06 12.44 3.24
CA TRP A 248 29.30 13.86 3.08
C TRP A 248 30.78 14.18 2.86
N ASP A 249 31.68 13.42 3.49
CA ASP A 249 33.12 13.69 3.49
C ASP A 249 33.92 12.73 2.58
N ALA A 250 33.25 11.76 1.94
CA ALA A 250 33.94 10.76 1.12
C ALA A 250 34.70 11.40 -0.06
N PRO A 251 36.00 11.11 -0.20
CA PRO A 251 36.81 11.65 -1.28
C PRO A 251 36.52 10.92 -2.61
N GLY A 252 36.58 11.66 -3.72
CA GLY A 252 36.49 11.11 -5.08
C GLY A 252 35.34 11.67 -5.91
N GLN A 253 35.26 11.21 -7.16
CA GLN A 253 34.22 11.59 -8.11
C GLN A 253 33.04 10.61 -8.00
N CYS A 254 32.19 10.79 -6.98
CA CYS A 254 31.01 9.93 -6.71
C CYS A 254 31.29 8.47 -6.34
N PRO A 255 32.06 8.19 -5.28
CA PRO A 255 32.43 6.82 -4.91
C PRO A 255 31.25 5.87 -4.62
N ASN A 256 30.06 6.40 -4.35
CA ASN A 256 28.92 5.62 -3.88
C ASN A 256 27.63 5.88 -4.67
N LYS A 257 27.75 6.24 -5.95
CA LYS A 257 26.58 6.52 -6.77
C LYS A 257 25.82 5.26 -7.12
N VAL A 258 24.52 5.30 -6.90
CA VAL A 258 23.59 4.22 -7.28
C VAL A 258 22.98 4.55 -8.63
N ALA A 259 23.06 3.63 -9.59
CA ALA A 259 22.40 3.77 -10.88
C ALA A 259 20.87 3.54 -10.72
N PRO A 260 20.02 4.30 -11.44
CA PRO A 260 18.58 4.09 -11.38
C PRO A 260 18.19 2.74 -11.97
N LYS A 261 17.23 2.06 -11.33
CA LYS A 261 16.61 0.87 -11.88
C LYS A 261 15.54 1.29 -12.87
N LEU A 262 15.79 1.05 -14.15
CA LEU A 262 14.88 1.39 -15.23
C LEU A 262 14.04 0.19 -15.65
N GLU A 263 12.76 0.42 -15.86
CA GLU A 263 11.77 -0.59 -16.22
C GLU A 263 10.92 -0.05 -17.37
N GLU A 264 10.47 -0.92 -18.26
CA GLU A 264 9.51 -0.52 -19.29
C GLU A 264 8.23 -0.02 -18.60
N TYR A 265 7.80 1.19 -18.93
CA TYR A 265 6.61 1.74 -18.31
C TYR A 265 5.36 1.03 -18.80
N ARG A 266 4.55 0.59 -17.84
CA ARG A 266 3.23 0.01 -18.08
C ARG A 266 2.18 0.90 -17.44
N TYR A 267 1.37 1.54 -18.28
CA TYR A 267 0.31 2.42 -17.80
C TYR A 267 -0.78 1.62 -17.07
N VAL A 268 -1.56 2.31 -16.24
CA VAL A 268 -2.77 1.75 -15.64
C VAL A 268 -3.95 1.95 -16.61
N LEU A 269 -4.67 0.88 -16.93
CA LEU A 269 -5.85 0.94 -17.80
C LEU A 269 -7.01 1.69 -17.13
N PHE A 270 -7.28 1.40 -15.86
CA PHE A 270 -8.33 2.01 -15.06
C PHE A 270 -7.70 2.95 -14.00
N SER A 271 -7.33 4.16 -14.43
CA SER A 271 -6.59 5.12 -13.58
C SER A 271 -7.38 5.66 -12.39
N GLY A 272 -8.71 5.54 -12.40
CA GLY A 272 -9.58 5.88 -11.28
C GLY A 272 -10.15 4.63 -10.59
N GLY A 273 -9.37 3.55 -10.52
CA GLY A 273 -9.80 2.29 -9.92
C GLY A 273 -10.71 1.47 -10.83
N LEU A 274 -10.96 0.21 -10.46
CA LEU A 274 -11.94 -0.63 -11.16
C LEU A 274 -13.39 -0.23 -10.87
N GLU A 275 -13.57 0.66 -9.90
CA GLU A 275 -14.83 1.25 -9.48
C GLU A 275 -15.53 1.98 -10.63
N VAL A 276 -14.76 2.51 -11.59
CA VAL A 276 -15.30 3.10 -12.82
C VAL A 276 -16.17 2.14 -13.63
N LEU A 277 -16.01 0.83 -13.44
CA LEU A 277 -16.83 -0.18 -14.10
C LEU A 277 -18.22 -0.31 -13.44
N ASN A 278 -18.38 0.12 -12.19
CA ASN A 278 -19.65 0.02 -11.45
C ASN A 278 -20.74 0.94 -12.01
N GLU A 279 -20.39 1.93 -12.85
CA GLU A 279 -21.36 2.78 -13.55
C GLU A 279 -22.26 2.01 -14.55
N ASP A 280 -21.75 0.89 -15.08
CA ASP A 280 -22.47 0.01 -16.02
C ASP A 280 -22.31 -1.46 -15.57
N PRO A 281 -22.98 -1.84 -14.47
CA PRO A 281 -22.72 -3.07 -13.74
C PRO A 281 -23.06 -4.30 -14.57
N VAL A 282 -22.42 -5.43 -14.25
CA VAL A 282 -22.79 -6.70 -14.87
C VAL A 282 -24.22 -7.10 -14.45
N PRO A 283 -25.04 -7.65 -15.36
CA PRO A 283 -26.36 -8.16 -15.02
C PRO A 283 -26.30 -9.34 -14.04
N GLY A 284 -27.21 -9.34 -13.07
CA GLY A 284 -27.45 -10.44 -12.14
C GLY A 284 -28.81 -11.13 -12.40
N PRO A 285 -29.12 -12.22 -11.69
CA PRO A 285 -30.44 -12.86 -11.72
C PRO A 285 -31.49 -11.94 -11.09
N GLU A 286 -32.68 -11.90 -11.66
CA GLU A 286 -33.73 -10.93 -11.28
C GLU A 286 -34.51 -11.35 -10.00
N ASP A 287 -34.45 -12.61 -9.57
CA ASP A 287 -35.37 -13.14 -8.54
C ASP A 287 -34.70 -14.05 -7.49
N ALA A 288 -33.86 -13.49 -6.60
CA ALA A 288 -33.32 -14.24 -5.47
C ALA A 288 -34.37 -14.40 -4.34
N THR A 289 -34.44 -15.58 -3.73
CA THR A 289 -35.26 -15.82 -2.53
C THR A 289 -34.40 -15.65 -1.28
N VAL A 290 -34.87 -14.85 -0.32
CA VAL A 290 -34.17 -14.59 0.94
C VAL A 290 -34.97 -15.15 2.11
N VAL A 291 -34.31 -15.89 3.00
CA VAL A 291 -34.87 -16.41 4.25
C VAL A 291 -34.01 -15.93 5.41
N GLN A 292 -34.51 -14.96 6.16
CA GLN A 292 -33.86 -14.47 7.38
C GLN A 292 -33.90 -15.55 8.47
N TRP A 293 -32.80 -15.73 9.20
CA TRP A 293 -32.74 -16.63 10.36
C TRP A 293 -33.27 -15.92 11.61
N ASP A 294 -33.96 -16.66 12.46
CA ASP A 294 -34.24 -16.21 13.82
C ASP A 294 -32.97 -16.35 14.67
N THR A 295 -32.78 -15.50 15.67
CA THR A 295 -31.62 -15.59 16.58
C THR A 295 -31.54 -16.93 17.31
N SER A 296 -32.67 -17.62 17.49
CA SER A 296 -32.72 -18.98 18.02
C SER A 296 -32.11 -20.04 17.11
N ASP A 297 -32.04 -19.80 15.80
CA ASP A 297 -31.42 -20.70 14.83
C ASP A 297 -29.89 -20.73 14.96
N GLY A 298 -29.32 -19.80 15.73
CA GLY A 298 -27.89 -19.70 16.00
C GLY A 298 -27.14 -18.88 14.96
N PHE A 299 -25.81 -18.96 15.01
CA PHE A 299 -24.91 -18.20 14.16
C PHE A 299 -23.89 -19.12 13.50
N PRO A 300 -23.51 -18.87 12.24
CA PRO A 300 -22.28 -19.43 11.70
C PRO A 300 -21.11 -19.01 12.59
N GLU A 301 -20.36 -19.97 13.13
CA GLU A 301 -19.29 -19.72 14.11
C GLU A 301 -18.30 -18.67 13.62
N TRP A 302 -17.94 -18.72 12.34
CA TRP A 302 -17.00 -17.77 11.78
C TRP A 302 -17.55 -16.32 11.81
N MET A 303 -18.81 -16.11 11.41
CA MET A 303 -19.44 -14.78 11.46
C MET A 303 -19.49 -14.24 12.89
N TRP A 304 -19.85 -15.10 13.85
CA TRP A 304 -19.84 -14.76 15.26
C TRP A 304 -18.44 -14.37 15.77
N ASN A 305 -17.40 -15.06 15.31
CA ASN A 305 -16.03 -14.78 15.68
C ASN A 305 -15.53 -13.46 15.08
N GLU A 306 -15.71 -13.24 13.77
CA GLU A 306 -15.29 -12.02 13.09
C GLU A 306 -16.02 -10.77 13.59
N ALA A 307 -17.31 -10.90 13.92
CA ALA A 307 -18.08 -9.82 14.53
C ALA A 307 -17.42 -9.27 15.80
N ARG A 308 -16.80 -10.13 16.61
CA ARG A 308 -16.21 -9.77 17.91
C ARG A 308 -14.77 -9.28 17.81
N VAL A 309 -14.16 -9.32 16.61
CA VAL A 309 -12.82 -8.81 16.38
C VAL A 309 -12.80 -7.31 16.64
N LYS A 310 -11.75 -6.82 17.31
CA LYS A 310 -11.55 -5.39 17.54
C LYS A 310 -11.22 -4.72 16.22
N ARG A 311 -11.86 -3.58 15.96
CA ARG A 311 -11.61 -2.84 14.73
C ARG A 311 -10.21 -2.24 14.73
N GLN A 312 -9.63 -2.12 13.54
CA GLN A 312 -8.32 -1.51 13.37
C GLN A 312 -8.39 0.03 13.56
N ASP A 313 -9.48 0.66 13.13
CA ASP A 313 -9.70 2.12 13.22
C ASP A 313 -10.15 2.58 14.62
N ASP A 314 -10.86 1.71 15.36
CA ASP A 314 -11.20 1.93 16.77
C ASP A 314 -11.09 0.63 17.59
N PRO A 315 -9.93 0.38 18.23
CA PRO A 315 -9.70 -0.82 19.04
C PRO A 315 -10.65 -0.98 20.24
N ASN A 316 -11.41 0.05 20.61
CA ASN A 316 -12.42 -0.06 21.66
C ASN A 316 -13.71 -0.70 21.14
N ARG A 317 -13.99 -0.57 19.84
CA ARG A 317 -15.15 -1.15 19.17
C ARG A 317 -14.82 -2.53 18.60
N VAL A 318 -15.85 -3.38 18.55
CA VAL A 318 -15.82 -4.62 17.77
C VAL A 318 -16.43 -4.35 16.39
N ASN A 319 -16.20 -5.24 15.42
CA ASN A 319 -16.80 -5.14 14.08
C ASN A 319 -18.33 -5.12 14.13
N CYS A 320 -18.92 -5.95 14.99
CA CYS A 320 -20.36 -6.04 15.20
C CYS A 320 -20.66 -6.59 16.60
N LYS A 321 -21.67 -6.03 17.28
CA LYS A 321 -22.15 -6.67 18.50
C LYS A 321 -22.85 -7.97 18.14
N PRO A 322 -22.70 -9.04 18.92
CA PRO A 322 -23.24 -10.32 18.51
C PRO A 322 -24.77 -10.35 18.38
N GLU A 323 -25.49 -9.56 19.19
CA GLU A 323 -26.94 -9.36 19.07
C GLU A 323 -27.39 -8.61 17.81
N ASP A 324 -26.48 -7.89 17.15
CA ASP A 324 -26.74 -7.09 15.95
C ASP A 324 -26.41 -7.88 14.66
N ILE A 325 -25.93 -9.12 14.76
CA ILE A 325 -25.65 -9.98 13.60
C ILE A 325 -26.97 -10.46 13.00
N GLN A 326 -27.17 -10.17 11.72
CA GLN A 326 -28.28 -10.65 10.91
C GLN A 326 -27.77 -11.73 9.96
N VAL A 327 -28.25 -12.96 10.11
CA VAL A 327 -27.92 -14.10 9.23
C VAL A 327 -29.11 -14.41 8.34
N PHE A 328 -28.86 -14.67 7.06
CA PHE A 328 -29.91 -15.02 6.11
C PHE A 328 -29.41 -15.99 5.06
N ASN A 329 -30.32 -16.82 4.56
CA ASN A 329 -30.10 -17.70 3.44
C ASN A 329 -30.59 -17.08 2.15
N VAL A 330 -29.80 -17.20 1.08
CA VAL A 330 -30.15 -16.71 -0.25
C VAL A 330 -30.15 -17.86 -1.25
N SER A 331 -31.21 -17.98 -2.03
CA SER A 331 -31.33 -18.93 -3.14
C SER A 331 -31.49 -18.17 -4.45
N TYR A 332 -30.57 -18.42 -5.39
CA TYR A 332 -30.61 -17.84 -6.72
C TYR A 332 -31.20 -18.82 -7.74
N PRO A 333 -32.01 -18.34 -8.70
CA PRO A 333 -32.77 -19.20 -9.62
C PRO A 333 -31.90 -19.96 -10.64
N ASP A 334 -30.67 -19.50 -10.84
CA ASP A 334 -29.67 -20.14 -11.70
C ASP A 334 -28.87 -21.26 -10.99
N CYS A 335 -29.13 -21.51 -9.70
CA CYS A 335 -28.44 -22.51 -8.87
C CYS A 335 -29.38 -23.32 -7.96
N LEU A 336 -30.47 -23.83 -8.54
CA LEU A 336 -31.51 -24.60 -7.83
C LEU A 336 -31.04 -25.95 -7.29
N ASP A 337 -29.90 -26.45 -7.75
CA ASP A 337 -29.29 -27.72 -7.34
C ASP A 337 -28.30 -27.56 -6.18
N GLN A 338 -28.14 -26.34 -5.65
CA GLN A 338 -27.28 -26.06 -4.51
C GLN A 338 -28.07 -25.69 -3.26
N ASP A 339 -27.43 -25.88 -2.10
CA ASP A 339 -27.93 -25.33 -0.85
C ASP A 339 -27.98 -23.79 -0.95
N PRO A 340 -28.88 -23.11 -0.24
CA PRO A 340 -28.84 -21.65 -0.12
C PRO A 340 -27.49 -21.15 0.40
N TRP A 341 -27.06 -19.96 -0.04
CA TRP A 341 -25.89 -19.30 0.54
C TRP A 341 -26.25 -18.73 1.89
N THR A 342 -25.47 -19.04 2.92
CA THR A 342 -25.63 -18.45 4.26
C THR A 342 -24.76 -17.21 4.34
N LEU A 343 -25.39 -16.04 4.26
CA LEU A 343 -24.76 -14.73 4.28
C LEU A 343 -25.16 -13.99 5.56
N GLY A 344 -24.47 -12.90 5.88
CA GLY A 344 -24.82 -12.07 7.01
C GLY A 344 -24.41 -10.61 6.86
N ARG A 345 -24.87 -9.81 7.80
CA ARG A 345 -24.44 -8.42 7.99
C ARG A 345 -24.57 -8.03 9.45
N CYS A 346 -23.83 -7.01 9.87
CA CYS A 346 -24.21 -6.27 11.07
C CYS A 346 -25.41 -5.36 10.77
N ALA A 347 -26.28 -5.14 11.75
CA ALA A 347 -27.44 -4.28 11.59
C ALA A 347 -27.07 -2.83 11.17
N ASP A 348 -25.90 -2.35 11.61
CA ASP A 348 -25.36 -1.02 11.30
C ASP A 348 -24.47 -0.96 10.04
N ALA A 349 -24.24 -2.09 9.36
CA ALA A 349 -23.47 -2.10 8.11
C ALA A 349 -24.16 -1.25 7.02
N GLN A 350 -23.38 -0.51 6.24
CA GLN A 350 -23.88 0.31 5.14
C GLN A 350 -24.55 -0.54 4.04
N GLU A 351 -24.05 -1.76 3.81
CA GLU A 351 -24.65 -2.74 2.91
C GLU A 351 -25.97 -3.27 3.48
N SER A 352 -27.08 -3.04 2.78
CA SER A 352 -28.37 -3.65 3.12
C SER A 352 -28.43 -5.13 2.71
N VAL A 353 -29.43 -5.88 3.21
CA VAL A 353 -29.66 -7.27 2.75
C VAL A 353 -29.89 -7.30 1.24
N ASP A 354 -30.68 -6.37 0.70
CA ASP A 354 -30.97 -6.29 -0.73
C ASP A 354 -29.71 -5.96 -1.54
N ASP A 355 -28.84 -5.09 -1.03
CA ASP A 355 -27.56 -4.79 -1.69
C ASP A 355 -26.65 -6.00 -1.73
N ILE A 356 -26.48 -6.71 -0.61
CA ILE A 356 -25.68 -7.94 -0.55
C ILE A 356 -26.22 -8.98 -1.54
N VAL A 357 -27.53 -9.24 -1.49
CA VAL A 357 -28.20 -10.22 -2.36
C VAL A 357 -28.02 -9.85 -3.83
N ARG A 358 -28.19 -8.58 -4.18
CA ARG A 358 -28.01 -8.07 -5.54
C ARG A 358 -26.55 -8.17 -6.01
N LYS A 359 -25.59 -7.70 -5.22
CA LYS A 359 -24.16 -7.66 -5.57
C LYS A 359 -23.56 -9.06 -5.67
N VAL A 360 -23.87 -9.96 -4.73
CA VAL A 360 -23.50 -11.38 -4.82
C VAL A 360 -24.20 -12.04 -6.01
N GLY A 361 -25.45 -11.66 -6.30
CA GLY A 361 -26.20 -12.15 -7.46
C GLY A 361 -25.53 -11.81 -8.79
N ARG A 362 -24.87 -10.65 -8.90
CA ARG A 362 -24.16 -10.21 -10.10
C ARG A 362 -22.91 -11.05 -10.41
N LEU A 363 -22.41 -11.84 -9.46
CA LEU A 363 -21.39 -12.85 -9.74
C LEU A 363 -21.99 -14.00 -10.56
N PRO A 364 -21.35 -14.43 -11.66
CA PRO A 364 -21.78 -15.62 -12.38
C PRO A 364 -21.82 -16.85 -11.45
N ALA A 365 -22.73 -17.78 -11.73
CA ALA A 365 -22.96 -18.96 -10.90
C ALA A 365 -21.69 -19.72 -10.49
N GLY A 366 -20.76 -19.91 -11.44
CA GLY A 366 -19.47 -20.55 -11.20
C GLY A 366 -18.60 -19.79 -10.20
N LEU A 367 -18.33 -18.50 -10.49
CA LEU A 367 -17.58 -17.62 -9.59
C LEU A 367 -18.25 -17.49 -8.20
N ARG A 368 -19.58 -17.34 -8.15
CA ARG A 368 -20.36 -17.25 -6.91
C ARG A 368 -20.28 -18.51 -6.06
N SER A 369 -20.10 -19.69 -6.67
CA SER A 369 -19.89 -20.95 -5.96
C SER A 369 -18.55 -21.01 -5.21
N PHE A 370 -17.61 -20.09 -5.49
CA PHE A 370 -16.41 -19.92 -4.69
C PHE A 370 -16.64 -19.13 -3.40
N ILE A 371 -17.82 -18.57 -3.14
CA ILE A 371 -18.14 -17.93 -1.86
C ILE A 371 -18.92 -18.90 -0.97
N THR A 372 -18.39 -19.22 0.20
CA THR A 372 -19.07 -20.08 1.19
C THR A 372 -19.89 -19.24 2.17
N HIS A 373 -19.27 -18.20 2.74
CA HIS A 373 -19.93 -17.23 3.60
C HIS A 373 -19.50 -15.82 3.19
N LEU A 374 -20.41 -14.85 3.40
CA LEU A 374 -20.10 -13.44 3.35
C LEU A 374 -20.70 -12.75 4.58
N ILE A 375 -19.96 -11.83 5.19
CA ILE A 375 -20.51 -10.90 6.20
C ILE A 375 -20.14 -9.45 5.90
N ALA A 376 -21.10 -8.54 6.01
CA ALA A 376 -20.85 -7.10 5.88
C ALA A 376 -20.80 -6.40 7.26
N PHE A 377 -19.86 -5.46 7.43
CA PHE A 377 -19.63 -4.69 8.64
C PHE A 377 -19.65 -3.17 8.37
N GLU A 378 -19.94 -2.40 9.41
CA GLU A 378 -19.85 -0.94 9.34
C GLU A 378 -18.38 -0.49 9.25
N ASN A 379 -18.07 0.39 8.29
CA ASN A 379 -16.79 1.09 8.24
C ASN A 379 -16.92 2.48 7.61
N SER A 380 -16.03 3.39 7.99
CA SER A 380 -15.98 4.78 7.47
C SER A 380 -15.45 4.89 6.04
N TYR A 381 -14.84 3.83 5.52
CA TYR A 381 -14.31 3.74 4.15
C TYR A 381 -14.63 2.38 3.53
N PRO A 382 -14.67 2.29 2.18
CA PRO A 382 -14.89 1.03 1.47
C PRO A 382 -13.69 0.09 1.61
N ALA A 383 -13.96 -1.15 2.00
CA ALA A 383 -12.95 -2.19 2.14
C ALA A 383 -13.54 -3.60 1.97
N GLY A 384 -12.66 -4.56 1.72
CA GLY A 384 -12.99 -5.98 1.54
C GLY A 384 -11.92 -6.87 2.19
N ALA A 385 -12.19 -8.15 2.31
CA ALA A 385 -11.21 -9.15 2.71
C ALA A 385 -11.64 -10.56 2.32
N ALA A 386 -10.69 -11.36 1.85
CA ALA A 386 -10.89 -12.75 1.49
C ALA A 386 -10.10 -13.71 2.41
N LEU A 387 -10.80 -14.61 3.10
CA LEU A 387 -10.17 -15.73 3.81
C LEU A 387 -10.08 -16.95 2.87
N ILE A 388 -9.03 -16.95 2.06
CA ILE A 388 -8.81 -17.88 0.93
C ILE A 388 -8.96 -19.36 1.30
N PRO A 389 -8.39 -19.88 2.41
CA PRO A 389 -8.43 -21.32 2.70
C PRO A 389 -9.84 -21.88 2.93
N VAL A 390 -10.81 -21.04 3.28
CA VAL A 390 -12.19 -21.42 3.62
C VAL A 390 -13.24 -20.73 2.76
N ASN A 391 -12.83 -19.88 1.81
CA ASN A 391 -13.73 -19.22 0.87
C ASN A 391 -14.74 -18.27 1.57
N TYR A 392 -14.28 -17.50 2.56
CA TYR A 392 -15.10 -16.52 3.25
C TYR A 392 -14.75 -15.11 2.83
N VAL A 393 -15.77 -14.26 2.70
CA VAL A 393 -15.63 -12.87 2.28
C VAL A 393 -16.15 -11.94 3.37
N MET A 394 -15.42 -10.87 3.64
CA MET A 394 -15.90 -9.76 4.46
C MET A 394 -15.99 -8.51 3.62
N ILE A 395 -17.02 -7.71 3.87
CA ILE A 395 -17.24 -6.41 3.24
C ILE A 395 -17.34 -5.35 4.34
N TYR A 396 -16.72 -4.20 4.12
CA TYR A 396 -16.64 -3.11 5.08
C TYR A 396 -17.06 -1.80 4.41
N GLY A 397 -17.98 -1.07 5.02
CA GLY A 397 -18.45 0.21 4.46
C GLY A 397 -19.40 0.05 3.28
N ASP A 398 -19.53 1.11 2.48
CA ASP A 398 -20.34 1.13 1.25
C ASP A 398 -19.43 0.85 0.04
N VAL A 399 -19.53 -0.35 -0.53
CA VAL A 399 -18.63 -0.79 -1.61
C VAL A 399 -19.36 -1.01 -2.94
N GLY A 400 -18.64 -0.85 -4.05
CA GLY A 400 -19.17 -1.16 -5.38
C GLY A 400 -19.23 -2.66 -5.69
N ASP A 401 -19.80 -3.01 -6.84
CA ASP A 401 -19.83 -4.41 -7.32
C ASP A 401 -18.42 -4.98 -7.53
N SER A 402 -17.49 -4.13 -7.98
CA SER A 402 -16.08 -4.48 -8.22
C SER A 402 -15.43 -5.15 -7.01
N VAL A 403 -15.72 -4.69 -5.79
CA VAL A 403 -15.15 -5.28 -4.56
C VAL A 403 -15.66 -6.70 -4.35
N TYR A 404 -16.96 -6.97 -4.51
CA TYR A 404 -17.50 -8.34 -4.40
C TYR A 404 -16.85 -9.29 -5.43
N MET A 405 -16.58 -8.79 -6.64
CA MET A 405 -15.93 -9.55 -7.71
C MET A 405 -14.44 -9.77 -7.43
N HIS A 406 -13.77 -8.78 -6.86
CA HIS A 406 -12.39 -8.83 -6.42
C HIS A 406 -12.22 -9.94 -5.36
N GLU A 407 -13.00 -9.87 -4.28
CA GLU A 407 -12.94 -10.85 -3.18
C GLU A 407 -13.28 -12.27 -3.64
N ALA A 408 -14.28 -12.41 -4.51
CA ALA A 408 -14.63 -13.70 -5.08
C ALA A 408 -13.49 -14.29 -5.93
N THR A 409 -12.73 -13.44 -6.63
CA THR A 409 -11.64 -13.86 -7.50
C THR A 409 -10.44 -14.39 -6.71
N HIS A 410 -10.14 -13.87 -5.52
CA HIS A 410 -9.09 -14.43 -4.66
C HIS A 410 -9.31 -15.93 -4.36
N HIS A 411 -10.56 -16.38 -4.25
CA HIS A 411 -10.87 -17.79 -3.99
C HIS A 411 -10.64 -18.73 -5.19
N LEU A 412 -10.53 -18.15 -6.39
CA LEU A 412 -10.29 -18.84 -7.66
C LEU A 412 -8.80 -18.87 -8.01
N ASP A 413 -8.02 -17.90 -7.56
CA ASP A 413 -6.57 -17.81 -7.77
C ASP A 413 -5.85 -19.13 -7.44
N ARG A 414 -5.96 -19.60 -6.18
CA ARG A 414 -5.38 -20.89 -5.72
C ARG A 414 -3.91 -21.09 -6.13
N GLY A 415 -3.11 -20.03 -6.10
CA GLY A 415 -1.69 -20.07 -6.50
C GLY A 415 -1.43 -19.77 -7.98
N PHE A 416 -2.47 -19.43 -8.76
CA PHE A 416 -2.32 -19.02 -10.16
C PHE A 416 -1.43 -17.79 -10.31
N TYR A 417 -1.44 -16.89 -9.31
CA TYR A 417 -0.57 -15.72 -9.27
C TYR A 417 0.93 -16.05 -9.36
N GLU A 418 1.35 -17.25 -8.92
CA GLU A 418 2.74 -17.70 -9.00
C GLU A 418 3.04 -18.49 -10.28
N SER A 419 2.02 -18.78 -11.09
CA SER A 419 2.16 -19.63 -12.26
C SER A 419 3.09 -19.03 -13.32
N GLU A 420 3.85 -19.89 -13.99
CA GLU A 420 4.71 -19.48 -15.10
C GLU A 420 3.90 -18.84 -16.24
N ALA A 421 2.68 -19.34 -16.47
CA ALA A 421 1.77 -18.80 -17.48
C ALA A 421 1.39 -17.34 -17.19
N LEU A 422 0.99 -17.01 -15.95
CA LEU A 422 0.68 -15.64 -15.60
C LEU A 422 1.92 -14.74 -15.61
N ARG A 423 3.06 -15.21 -15.10
CA ARG A 423 4.31 -14.45 -15.11
C ARG A 423 4.79 -14.10 -16.53
N ALA A 424 4.64 -15.05 -17.47
CA ALA A 424 4.91 -14.81 -18.88
C ALA A 424 3.93 -13.79 -19.47
N ALA A 425 2.64 -13.91 -19.15
CA ALA A 425 1.61 -12.98 -19.59
C ALA A 425 1.83 -11.55 -19.06
N ILE A 426 2.16 -11.40 -17.78
CA ILE A 426 2.57 -10.12 -17.18
C ILE A 426 3.75 -9.55 -17.96
N THR A 427 4.75 -10.36 -18.31
CA THR A 427 5.92 -9.87 -19.06
C THR A 427 5.56 -9.38 -20.47
N ALA A 428 4.59 -10.01 -21.11
CA ALA A 428 4.18 -9.73 -22.49
C ALA A 428 3.18 -8.57 -22.62
N ASP A 429 2.45 -8.24 -21.55
CA ASP A 429 1.47 -7.14 -21.55
C ASP A 429 2.10 -5.77 -21.30
N THR A 430 1.42 -4.74 -21.79
CA THR A 430 1.92 -3.36 -21.85
C THR A 430 1.26 -2.43 -20.82
N CYS A 431 0.33 -2.94 -20.02
CA CYS A 431 -0.39 -2.17 -19.01
C CYS A 431 -0.74 -3.05 -17.80
N TRP A 432 -1.16 -2.40 -16.72
CA TRP A 432 -1.78 -3.00 -15.53
C TRP A 432 -3.27 -2.68 -15.53
N PRO A 433 -4.15 -3.54 -14.96
CA PRO A 433 -5.57 -3.21 -14.86
C PRO A 433 -5.77 -1.95 -14.00
N SER A 434 -5.28 -1.94 -12.77
CA SER A 434 -5.38 -0.81 -11.83
C SER A 434 -4.03 -0.48 -11.18
N ALA A 435 -3.93 0.62 -10.44
CA ALA A 435 -2.74 0.91 -9.64
C ALA A 435 -2.59 -0.10 -8.49
N TYR A 436 -3.70 -0.51 -7.86
CA TYR A 436 -3.75 -1.48 -6.77
C TYR A 436 -3.17 -2.85 -7.19
N SER A 437 -3.45 -3.28 -8.42
CA SER A 437 -2.93 -4.54 -8.99
C SER A 437 -1.40 -4.68 -9.01
N ARG A 438 -0.65 -3.58 -8.81
CA ARG A 438 0.82 -3.58 -8.75
C ARG A 438 1.36 -4.03 -7.38
N LEU A 439 0.53 -4.05 -6.33
CA LEU A 439 0.98 -4.33 -4.96
C LEU A 439 1.40 -5.79 -4.75
N GLY A 440 0.82 -6.73 -5.51
CA GLY A 440 1.15 -8.15 -5.41
C GLY A 440 0.52 -8.98 -6.51
N GLY A 441 1.04 -10.19 -6.71
CA GLY A 441 0.49 -11.11 -7.71
C GLY A 441 -0.95 -11.55 -7.40
N MET A 442 -1.29 -11.71 -6.11
CA MET A 442 -2.66 -12.04 -5.70
C MET A 442 -3.63 -10.92 -6.07
N GLU A 443 -3.29 -9.67 -5.73
CA GLU A 443 -4.07 -8.47 -6.09
C GLU A 443 -4.22 -8.31 -7.60
N LEU A 444 -3.15 -8.60 -8.34
CA LEU A 444 -3.23 -8.61 -9.79
C LEU A 444 -4.29 -9.59 -10.29
N VAL A 445 -4.33 -10.82 -9.79
CA VAL A 445 -5.31 -11.82 -10.23
C VAL A 445 -6.72 -11.37 -9.87
N ALA A 446 -6.93 -10.81 -8.68
CA ALA A 446 -8.22 -10.29 -8.25
C ALA A 446 -8.73 -9.16 -9.17
N GLU A 447 -7.91 -8.13 -9.38
CA GLU A 447 -8.22 -6.99 -10.26
C GLU A 447 -8.40 -7.42 -11.74
N LEU A 448 -7.58 -8.37 -12.19
CA LEU A 448 -7.71 -8.95 -13.52
C LEU A 448 -9.03 -9.71 -13.68
N GLY A 449 -9.48 -10.41 -12.65
CA GLY A 449 -10.77 -11.11 -12.62
C GLY A 449 -11.96 -10.17 -12.72
N VAL A 450 -11.93 -9.03 -12.03
CA VAL A 450 -12.96 -7.99 -12.16
C VAL A 450 -13.01 -7.48 -13.60
N ALA A 451 -11.88 -7.03 -14.16
CA ALA A 451 -11.82 -6.52 -15.52
C ALA A 451 -12.27 -7.58 -16.55
N TYR A 452 -11.83 -8.83 -16.38
CA TYR A 452 -12.21 -9.96 -17.24
C TYR A 452 -13.71 -10.26 -17.15
N LEU A 453 -14.29 -10.23 -15.94
CA LEU A 453 -15.72 -10.44 -15.74
C LEU A 453 -16.53 -9.39 -16.49
N TYR A 454 -16.15 -8.12 -16.37
CA TYR A 454 -16.81 -7.03 -17.10
C TYR A 454 -16.67 -7.18 -18.62
N ASP A 455 -15.53 -7.67 -19.12
CA ASP A 455 -15.32 -7.92 -20.55
C ASP A 455 -16.15 -9.11 -21.09
N LYS A 456 -16.41 -10.12 -20.25
CA LYS A 456 -17.10 -11.36 -20.66
C LYS A 456 -18.57 -11.41 -20.28
N SER A 457 -19.08 -10.43 -19.55
CA SER A 457 -20.46 -10.42 -19.06
C SER A 457 -21.41 -9.65 -19.97
N GLY A 458 -21.56 -10.11 -21.21
CA GLY A 458 -22.60 -9.71 -22.18
C GLY A 458 -22.41 -8.34 -22.87
N LYS A 459 -21.58 -7.47 -22.31
CA LYS A 459 -21.03 -6.27 -22.96
C LYS A 459 -19.52 -6.33 -22.74
N THR A 460 -18.72 -5.93 -23.70
CA THR A 460 -17.26 -5.92 -23.63
C THR A 460 -16.74 -4.67 -22.91
N LEU A 461 -15.47 -4.65 -22.52
CA LEU A 461 -14.84 -3.43 -22.02
C LEU A 461 -14.80 -2.34 -23.10
N LEU A 462 -14.58 -2.71 -24.37
CA LEU A 462 -14.54 -1.76 -25.48
C LEU A 462 -15.90 -1.06 -25.67
N GLU A 463 -17.01 -1.80 -25.56
CA GLU A 463 -18.36 -1.21 -25.59
C GLU A 463 -18.66 -0.31 -24.37
N ARG A 464 -17.91 -0.46 -23.27
CA ARG A 464 -17.93 0.44 -22.11
C ARG A 464 -16.94 1.61 -22.22
N GLY A 465 -16.18 1.69 -23.31
CA GLY A 465 -15.23 2.78 -23.57
C GLY A 465 -13.79 2.49 -23.14
N TYR A 466 -13.47 1.25 -22.75
CA TYR A 466 -12.13 0.83 -22.29
C TYR A 466 -11.49 -0.14 -23.27
N ASP A 467 -10.34 0.22 -23.86
CA ASP A 467 -9.56 -0.66 -24.72
C ASP A 467 -8.58 -1.50 -23.88
N ALA A 468 -8.98 -2.75 -23.57
CA ALA A 468 -8.19 -3.68 -22.78
C ALA A 468 -7.18 -4.52 -23.61
N SER A 469 -6.90 -4.14 -24.86
CA SER A 469 -5.94 -4.88 -25.71
C SER A 469 -4.53 -4.98 -25.09
N CYS A 470 -4.16 -4.01 -24.26
CA CYS A 470 -2.90 -4.00 -23.52
C CYS A 470 -2.77 -5.09 -22.44
N LEU A 471 -3.91 -5.69 -22.00
CA LEU A 471 -4.01 -6.80 -21.05
C LEU A 471 -4.24 -8.16 -21.75
N SER A 472 -4.10 -8.22 -23.07
CA SER A 472 -4.56 -9.39 -23.84
C SER A 472 -3.90 -10.71 -23.41
N ASN A 473 -2.62 -10.71 -23.03
CA ASN A 473 -1.95 -11.93 -22.60
C ASN A 473 -2.42 -12.36 -21.21
N GLN A 474 -2.58 -11.41 -20.27
CA GLN A 474 -3.11 -11.69 -18.93
C GLN A 474 -4.57 -12.16 -19.00
N PHE A 475 -5.41 -11.54 -19.82
CA PHE A 475 -6.79 -12.00 -20.09
C PHE A 475 -6.82 -13.43 -20.65
N ASN A 476 -5.92 -13.75 -21.58
CA ASN A 476 -5.81 -15.11 -22.11
C ASN A 476 -5.34 -16.10 -21.05
N ALA A 477 -4.37 -15.73 -20.21
CA ALA A 477 -3.87 -16.58 -19.14
C ALA A 477 -4.97 -16.88 -18.11
N LEU A 478 -5.68 -15.85 -17.61
CA LEU A 478 -6.81 -16.02 -16.70
C LEU A 478 -7.95 -16.80 -17.35
N GLY A 479 -8.26 -16.50 -18.61
CA GLY A 479 -9.28 -17.21 -19.38
C GLY A 479 -9.00 -18.71 -19.50
N ASN A 480 -7.73 -19.08 -19.72
CA ASN A 480 -7.31 -20.48 -19.77
C ASN A 480 -7.33 -21.16 -18.39
N HIS A 481 -7.02 -20.43 -17.32
CA HIS A 481 -7.04 -20.94 -15.95
C HIS A 481 -8.47 -21.20 -15.47
N ALA A 482 -9.36 -20.21 -15.62
CA ALA A 482 -10.70 -20.28 -15.03
C ALA A 482 -11.76 -19.45 -15.77
N GLY A 483 -11.56 -19.13 -17.05
CA GLY A 483 -12.48 -18.29 -17.83
C GLY A 483 -13.91 -18.83 -17.89
N GLY A 484 -14.11 -20.15 -17.74
CA GLY A 484 -15.42 -20.78 -17.64
C GLY A 484 -16.25 -20.31 -16.44
N GLU A 485 -15.61 -19.98 -15.31
CA GLU A 485 -16.28 -19.56 -14.08
C GLU A 485 -16.81 -18.12 -14.16
N PHE A 486 -16.21 -17.30 -15.04
CA PHE A 486 -16.61 -15.93 -15.32
C PHE A 486 -17.74 -15.81 -16.36
N GLN A 487 -18.11 -16.92 -17.02
CA GLN A 487 -19.18 -16.90 -18.00
C GLN A 487 -20.55 -16.84 -17.32
N ARG A 488 -21.48 -16.06 -17.87
CA ARG A 488 -22.88 -16.06 -17.40
C ARG A 488 -23.57 -17.43 -17.50
N THR A 489 -23.11 -18.27 -18.42
CA THR A 489 -23.60 -19.64 -18.61
C THR A 489 -22.95 -20.65 -17.69
N SER A 490 -22.02 -20.23 -16.82
CA SER A 490 -21.43 -21.07 -15.79
C SER A 490 -22.51 -21.71 -14.92
N LYS A 491 -22.15 -22.82 -14.30
CA LYS A 491 -23.04 -23.57 -13.42
C LYS A 491 -22.47 -23.56 -12.02
N CYS A 492 -23.36 -23.48 -11.05
CA CYS A 492 -22.94 -23.68 -9.69
C CYS A 492 -22.37 -25.09 -9.50
N PHE A 493 -21.41 -25.19 -8.59
CA PHE A 493 -20.88 -26.45 -8.10
C PHE A 493 -21.01 -26.51 -6.58
N LYS A 494 -20.81 -27.72 -6.02
CA LYS A 494 -20.89 -27.95 -4.58
C LYS A 494 -19.84 -27.13 -3.86
N ARG A 495 -20.30 -26.13 -3.10
CA ARG A 495 -19.46 -25.23 -2.32
C ARG A 495 -18.79 -25.97 -1.16
N ARG A 496 -17.78 -25.34 -0.56
CA ARG A 496 -17.21 -25.83 0.69
C ARG A 496 -18.28 -25.87 1.78
N GLN A 497 -18.03 -26.67 2.82
CA GLN A 497 -18.96 -26.75 3.93
C GLN A 497 -19.03 -25.41 4.66
N ASN A 498 -20.25 -24.96 4.94
CA ASN A 498 -20.49 -23.83 5.83
C ASN A 498 -19.79 -24.07 7.19
N SER A 499 -19.35 -22.98 7.83
CA SER A 499 -18.92 -23.03 9.23
C SER A 499 -20.02 -23.63 10.11
N ARG A 500 -19.63 -24.27 11.21
CA ARG A 500 -20.63 -24.88 12.12
C ARG A 500 -21.56 -23.81 12.66
N VAL A 501 -22.83 -24.15 12.82
CA VAL A 501 -23.78 -23.30 13.53
C VAL A 501 -23.58 -23.49 15.03
N ILE A 502 -23.48 -22.39 15.76
CA ILE A 502 -23.37 -22.35 17.21
C ILE A 502 -24.58 -21.63 17.82
N HIS A 503 -24.89 -22.00 19.06
CA HIS A 503 -25.93 -21.35 19.87
C HIS A 503 -25.27 -20.85 21.15
N PRO A 504 -24.67 -19.63 21.13
CA PRO A 504 -23.93 -19.12 22.26
C PRO A 504 -24.84 -18.98 23.49
N THR A 505 -24.34 -19.43 24.63
CA THR A 505 -25.00 -19.24 25.93
C THR A 505 -24.92 -17.79 26.37
N GLU A 506 -25.79 -17.36 27.29
CA GLU A 506 -25.74 -16.01 27.88
C GLU A 506 -24.35 -15.69 28.45
N ALA A 507 -23.67 -16.68 29.03
CA ALA A 507 -22.29 -16.53 29.52
C ALA A 507 -21.28 -16.27 28.39
N GLU A 508 -21.43 -16.89 27.22
CA GLU A 508 -20.57 -16.68 26.05
C GLU A 508 -20.84 -15.36 25.32
N PHE A 509 -22.07 -14.84 25.41
CA PHE A 509 -22.39 -13.46 25.04
C PHE A 509 -21.67 -12.46 25.95
N LEU A 510 -21.67 -12.70 27.26
CA LEU A 510 -21.08 -11.80 28.26
C LEU A 510 -19.56 -11.87 28.32
N ASN A 511 -18.97 -13.05 28.13
CA ASN A 511 -17.52 -13.26 28.20
C ASN A 511 -17.04 -14.15 27.04
N PRO A 512 -16.97 -13.57 25.83
CA PRO A 512 -16.49 -14.28 24.65
C PRO A 512 -15.03 -14.74 24.82
N GLY A 513 -14.73 -15.98 24.44
CA GLY A 513 -13.35 -16.44 24.34
C GLY A 513 -12.53 -15.60 23.34
N VAL A 514 -11.21 -15.57 23.52
CA VAL A 514 -10.29 -14.82 22.64
C VAL A 514 -10.30 -15.41 21.23
N TYR A 515 -10.49 -14.57 20.23
CA TYR A 515 -10.39 -14.89 18.82
C TYR A 515 -9.45 -13.89 18.14
N ILE A 516 -8.59 -14.39 17.26
CA ILE A 516 -7.69 -13.58 16.43
C ILE A 516 -8.10 -13.83 14.99
N SER A 517 -8.52 -12.77 14.29
CA SER A 517 -8.83 -12.87 12.87
C SER A 517 -7.56 -13.11 12.08
N GLU A 518 -7.67 -13.94 11.05
CA GLU A 518 -6.64 -14.12 10.01
C GLU A 518 -6.95 -13.28 8.76
N ALA A 519 -8.06 -12.54 8.77
CA ALA A 519 -8.46 -11.67 7.67
C ALA A 519 -7.52 -10.46 7.54
N VAL A 520 -7.10 -10.17 6.32
CA VAL A 520 -6.41 -8.93 5.98
C VAL A 520 -7.42 -8.01 5.33
N MET A 521 -7.71 -6.87 5.96
CA MET A 521 -8.61 -5.87 5.40
C MET A 521 -7.90 -5.07 4.33
N GLU A 522 -8.50 -5.03 3.15
CA GLU A 522 -8.02 -4.37 1.96
C GLU A 522 -8.88 -3.15 1.66
N THR A 523 -8.23 -2.03 1.38
CA THR A 523 -8.87 -0.72 1.27
C THR A 523 -8.88 -0.23 -0.17
N PHE A 524 -10.06 0.03 -0.72
CA PHE A 524 -10.27 0.37 -2.14
C PHE A 524 -10.46 1.89 -2.35
N ILE A 525 -9.69 2.69 -1.62
CA ILE A 525 -9.78 4.15 -1.72
C ILE A 525 -8.92 4.61 -2.91
N ASP A 526 -9.57 5.19 -3.94
CA ASP A 526 -8.92 5.82 -5.11
C ASP A 526 -8.21 7.14 -4.78
N THR A 527 -8.51 7.71 -3.62
CA THR A 527 -7.58 8.69 -3.05
C THR A 527 -6.38 7.87 -2.61
N PRO A 528 -5.14 8.17 -3.05
CA PRO A 528 -3.99 7.47 -2.54
C PRO A 528 -4.13 7.49 -1.03
N LEU A 529 -4.38 6.31 -0.45
CA LEU A 529 -4.22 6.16 0.97
C LEU A 529 -2.84 6.73 1.20
N GLY A 530 -2.80 7.74 2.05
CA GLY A 530 -1.55 8.03 2.66
C GLY A 530 -1.07 6.74 3.27
N PHE A 531 -0.19 6.03 2.56
CA PHE A 531 0.94 5.33 3.16
C PHE A 531 1.85 6.35 3.88
N TRP A 532 1.25 7.38 4.47
CA TRP A 532 1.81 8.62 4.97
C TRP A 532 1.09 8.89 6.29
N ASP A 533 1.38 8.03 7.26
CA ASP A 533 1.27 8.36 8.68
C ASP A 533 2.46 7.75 9.43
#